data_AF-A0A2H6K1Q8-F1
#
_entry.id   AF-A0A2H6K1Q8-F1
#
_cell.length_a   1.000
_cell.length_b   1.000
_cell.length_c   1.000
_cell.angle_alpha   90.00
_cell.angle_beta   90.00
_cell.angle_gamma   90.00
#
_symmetry.space_group_name_H-M   'P 1'
#
loop_
_entity.id
_entity.type
_entity.pdbx_description
1 polymer ?
#
loop_
_entity_poly.entity_id
_entity_poly.type
_entity_poly.pdbx_seq_one_letter_code
_entity_poly.pdbx_strand_id
1 'polypeptide(L)'
;MIKPPFDLKKIKPGEFKYFSRRLLANKEGEETGSIIVWKRGGDDDHSYAMECPYCQKEGKGTVDLKKRPYRVRCPNCNRSIALKKLKDT
;
A
#
# COMPACT_ATOMS: atom_id res chain seq x y z
N MET A 1 -2.90 11.13 -5.64
CA MET A 1 -1.53 10.70 -5.23
C MET A 1 -1.35 10.89 -3.73
N ILE A 2 -1.50 9.80 -2.97
CA ILE A 2 -1.68 9.88 -1.51
C ILE A 2 -0.38 10.28 -0.79
N LYS A 3 -0.50 10.98 0.34
CA LYS A 3 0.61 11.25 1.26
C LYS A 3 0.70 10.19 2.36
N PRO A 4 1.91 9.78 2.79
CA PRO A 4 2.04 8.89 3.92
C PRO A 4 1.44 9.56 5.18
N PRO A 5 0.80 8.80 6.07
CA PRO A 5 0.20 9.35 7.29
C PRO A 5 1.23 9.71 8.38
N PHE A 6 2.50 9.88 8.00
CA PHE A 6 3.62 10.17 8.88
C PHE A 6 4.61 11.08 8.18
N ASP A 7 5.37 11.83 8.98
CA ASP A 7 6.39 12.73 8.48
C ASP A 7 7.70 11.98 8.26
N LEU A 8 8.10 11.83 6.99
CA LEU A 8 9.33 11.12 6.60
C LEU A 8 10.60 11.72 7.23
N LYS A 9 10.61 13.01 7.60
CA LYS A 9 11.78 13.64 8.21
C LYS A 9 11.94 13.31 9.70
N LYS A 10 10.86 12.83 10.35
CA LYS A 10 10.87 12.46 11.77
C LYS A 10 11.12 10.97 12.00
N ILE A 11 11.28 10.20 10.93
CA ILE A 11 11.47 8.75 10.99
C ILE A 11 12.92 8.44 11.34
N LYS A 12 13.13 7.66 12.40
CA LYS A 12 14.46 7.21 12.79
C LYS A 12 15.01 6.16 11.80
N PRO A 13 16.32 6.14 11.54
CA PRO A 13 16.95 5.05 10.79
C PRO A 13 16.61 3.70 11.43
N GLY A 14 16.14 2.73 10.63
CA GLY A 14 15.74 1.41 11.11
C GLY A 14 14.32 1.30 11.69
N GLU A 15 13.56 2.40 11.77
CA GLU A 15 12.17 2.36 12.26
C GLU A 15 11.25 1.59 11.29
N PHE A 16 11.49 1.70 9.98
CA PHE A 16 10.78 0.91 8.97
C PHE A 16 11.65 -0.22 8.44
N LYS A 17 11.16 -1.45 8.57
CA LYS A 17 11.74 -2.63 7.90
C LYS A 17 11.38 -2.66 6.42
N TYR A 18 10.26 -2.04 6.05
CA TYR A 18 9.81 -1.96 4.67
C TYR A 18 9.04 -0.66 4.44
N PHE A 19 9.29 0.00 3.31
CA PHE A 19 8.53 1.15 2.85
C PHE A 19 8.50 1.13 1.32
N SER A 20 7.32 1.27 0.72
CA SER A 20 7.17 1.31 -0.74
C SER A 20 5.96 2.15 -1.13
N ARG A 21 6.11 2.92 -2.20
CA ARG A 21 5.04 3.69 -2.84
C ARG A 21 4.86 3.23 -4.27
N ARG A 22 3.61 3.03 -4.69
CA ARG A 22 3.27 2.45 -6.00
C ARG A 22 2.01 3.07 -6.56
N LEU A 23 1.85 2.97 -7.87
CA LEU A 23 0.60 3.21 -8.55
C LEU A 23 -0.21 1.91 -8.64
N LEU A 24 -1.53 2.05 -8.66
CA LEU A 24 -2.49 0.97 -8.77
C LEU A 24 -3.25 1.13 -10.08
N ALA A 25 -3.27 0.08 -10.89
CA ALA A 25 -4.04 0.05 -12.13
C ALA A 25 -5.50 -0.32 -11.86
N ASN A 26 -6.43 0.29 -12.60
CA ASN A 26 -7.83 -0.11 -12.66
C ASN A 26 -8.00 -1.36 -13.56
N LYS A 27 -9.25 -1.75 -13.85
CA LYS A 27 -9.57 -2.90 -14.73
C LYS A 27 -9.10 -2.69 -16.19
N GLU A 28 -8.89 -1.44 -16.60
CA GLU A 28 -8.54 -1.01 -17.96
C GLU A 28 -7.02 -0.89 -18.12
N GLY A 29 -6.26 -1.11 -17.04
CA GLY A 29 -4.81 -0.99 -17.01
C GLY A 29 -4.31 0.41 -16.69
N GLU A 30 -5.21 1.38 -16.50
CA GLU A 30 -4.86 2.77 -16.22
C GLU A 30 -4.48 2.97 -14.75
N GLU A 31 -3.34 3.61 -14.53
CA GLU A 31 -2.75 3.89 -13.22
C GLU A 31 -3.43 5.08 -12.52
N THR A 32 -4.70 4.91 -12.17
CA THR A 32 -5.53 5.95 -11.54
C THR A 32 -5.47 5.96 -10.02
N GLY A 33 -5.00 4.88 -9.40
CA GLY A 33 -4.87 4.76 -7.96
C GLY A 33 -3.42 4.83 -7.49
N SER A 34 -3.23 4.98 -6.19
CA SER A 34 -1.89 4.96 -5.58
C SER A 34 -1.91 4.28 -4.22
N ILE A 35 -0.80 3.67 -3.82
CA ILE A 35 -0.66 2.98 -2.53
C ILE A 35 0.71 3.27 -1.92
N ILE A 36 0.72 3.43 -0.61
CA ILE A 36 1.90 3.42 0.23
C ILE A 36 1.75 2.24 1.17
N VAL A 37 2.76 1.38 1.20
CA VAL A 37 2.84 0.22 2.09
C VAL A 37 4.09 0.35 2.94
N TRP A 38 3.97 0.10 4.23
CA TRP A 38 5.08 0.18 5.16
C TRP A 38 4.97 -0.87 6.27
N LYS A 39 6.10 -1.23 6.86
CA LYS A 39 6.19 -2.12 8.02
C LYS A 39 7.20 -1.55 9.00
N ARG A 40 6.79 -1.29 10.24
CA ARG A 40 7.72 -0.83 11.28
C ARG A 40 8.46 -2.00 11.92
N GLY A 41 9.59 -1.72 12.54
CA GLY A 41 10.31 -2.69 13.36
C GLY A 41 9.47 -3.11 14.56
N GLY A 42 8.96 -4.34 14.55
CA GLY A 42 8.13 -4.90 15.62
C GLY A 42 6.70 -5.24 15.18
N ASP A 43 6.23 -4.72 14.04
CA ASP A 43 4.95 -5.13 13.45
C ASP A 43 5.05 -6.53 12.81
N ASP A 44 3.96 -7.29 12.88
CA ASP A 44 3.82 -8.55 12.15
C ASP A 44 3.34 -8.31 10.71
N ASP A 45 2.39 -7.41 10.55
CA ASP A 45 1.72 -7.06 9.28
C ASP A 45 2.28 -5.79 8.62
N HIS A 46 1.93 -5.60 7.34
CA HIS A 46 2.23 -4.35 6.64
C HIS A 46 1.05 -3.40 6.77
N SER A 47 1.30 -2.18 7.20
CA SER A 47 0.32 -1.11 7.11
C SER A 47 0.29 -0.56 5.69
N TYR A 48 -0.88 -0.12 5.24
CA TYR A 48 -1.02 0.56 3.98
C TYR A 48 -1.99 1.74 4.07
N ALA A 49 -1.76 2.68 3.18
CA ALA A 49 -2.73 3.69 2.81
C ALA A 49 -2.81 3.69 1.28
N MET A 50 -4.01 3.75 0.73
CA MET A 50 -4.26 3.67 -0.70
C MET A 50 -5.35 4.64 -1.13
N GLU A 51 -5.26 5.09 -2.37
CA GLU A 51 -6.31 5.73 -3.14
C GLU A 51 -6.78 4.69 -4.15
N CYS A 52 -8.04 4.27 -4.02
CA CYS A 52 -8.56 3.16 -4.78
C CYS A 52 -8.66 3.49 -6.27
N PRO A 53 -8.07 2.68 -7.17
CA PRO A 53 -8.19 2.91 -8.62
C PRO A 53 -9.61 2.70 -9.17
N TYR A 54 -10.53 2.18 -8.34
CA TYR A 54 -11.91 1.89 -8.76
C TYR A 54 -12.92 2.92 -8.27
N CYS A 55 -12.85 3.32 -7.00
CA CYS A 55 -13.80 4.27 -6.41
C CYS A 55 -13.18 5.62 -6.09
N GLN A 56 -11.88 5.80 -6.35
CA GLN A 56 -11.10 7.02 -6.10
C GLN A 56 -11.13 7.53 -4.64
N LYS A 57 -11.64 6.72 -3.71
CA LYS A 57 -11.64 7.02 -2.28
C LYS A 57 -10.34 6.55 -1.63
N GLU A 58 -9.86 7.35 -0.69
CA GLU A 58 -8.74 6.98 0.17
C GLU A 58 -9.17 5.94 1.22
N GLY A 59 -8.27 5.04 1.55
CA GLY A 59 -8.47 3.99 2.54
C GLY A 59 -7.15 3.61 3.21
N LYS A 60 -7.23 3.17 4.46
CA LYS A 60 -6.09 2.74 5.25
C LYS A 60 -6.40 1.38 5.87
N GLY A 61 -5.38 0.58 6.13
CA GLY A 61 -5.54 -0.72 6.75
C GLY A 61 -4.22 -1.45 6.93
N THR A 62 -4.32 -2.71 7.31
CA THR A 62 -3.20 -3.64 7.42
C THR A 62 -3.39 -4.80 6.45
N VAL A 63 -2.29 -5.34 5.95
CA VAL A 63 -2.27 -6.43 4.98
C VAL A 63 -1.09 -7.36 5.29
N ASP A 64 -1.39 -8.66 5.29
CA ASP A 64 -0.36 -9.68 5.29
C ASP A 64 0.21 -9.84 3.87
N LEU A 65 1.50 -9.53 3.70
CA LEU A 65 2.24 -9.73 2.45
C LEU A 65 3.24 -10.88 2.56
N LYS A 66 2.98 -11.87 3.43
CA LYS A 66 3.86 -13.05 3.58
C LYS A 66 3.74 -14.00 2.39
N LYS A 67 2.55 -14.10 1.77
CA LYS A 67 2.30 -15.01 0.63
C LYS A 67 1.73 -14.28 -0.59
N ARG A 68 2.15 -14.74 -1.78
CA ARG A 68 1.64 -14.27 -3.08
C ARG A 68 0.34 -15.00 -3.42
N PRO A 69 -0.59 -14.38 -4.19
CA PRO A 69 -0.52 -13.03 -4.76
C PRO A 69 -0.78 -11.92 -3.73
N TYR A 70 0.03 -10.87 -3.77
CA TYR A 70 -0.14 -9.70 -2.91
C TYR A 70 -1.40 -8.93 -3.32
N ARG A 71 -2.35 -8.83 -2.39
CA ARG A 71 -3.64 -8.18 -2.62
C ARG A 71 -4.00 -7.29 -1.44
N VAL A 72 -4.56 -6.14 -1.73
CA VAL A 72 -5.16 -5.25 -0.74
C VAL A 72 -6.65 -5.10 -1.04
N ARG A 73 -7.46 -4.96 0.01
CA ARG A 73 -8.90 -4.72 -0.13
C ARG A 73 -9.19 -3.25 0.11
N CYS A 74 -9.93 -2.63 -0.80
CA CYS A 74 -10.40 -1.27 -0.58
C CYS A 74 -11.46 -1.28 0.53
N PRO A 75 -11.31 -0.53 1.63
CA PRO A 75 -12.33 -0.46 2.67
C PRO A 75 -13.63 0.22 2.20
N ASN A 76 -13.59 1.03 1.14
CA ASN A 76 -14.75 1.79 0.67
C ASN A 76 -15.63 1.03 -0.33
N CYS A 77 -15.03 0.31 -1.28
CA CYS A 77 -15.78 -0.41 -2.33
C CYS A 77 -15.58 -1.92 -2.29
N ASN A 78 -14.85 -2.41 -1.28
CA ASN A 78 -14.58 -3.81 -1.00
C ASN A 78 -13.88 -4.61 -2.12
N ARG A 79 -13.44 -3.93 -3.18
CA ARG A 79 -12.71 -4.53 -4.31
C ARG A 79 -11.30 -4.97 -3.89
N SER A 80 -10.90 -6.13 -4.40
CA SER A 80 -9.55 -6.65 -4.27
C SER A 80 -8.66 -6.05 -5.35
N ILE A 81 -7.54 -5.44 -4.95
CA ILE A 81 -6.56 -4.83 -5.84
C ILE A 81 -5.26 -5.62 -5.73
N ALA A 82 -4.76 -6.07 -6.88
CA ALA A 82 -3.48 -6.76 -6.94
C ALA A 82 -2.33 -5.75 -6.86
N LEU A 83 -1.37 -6.00 -5.97
CA LEU A 83 -0.12 -5.27 -5.95
C LEU A 83 0.84 -5.93 -6.94
N LYS A 84 1.23 -5.21 -8.02
CA LYS A 84 2.27 -5.68 -8.94
C LYS A 84 3.58 -5.95 -8.18
N LYS A 85 4.37 -6.92 -8.66
CA LYS A 85 5.59 -7.49 -8.03
C LYS A 85 6.34 -6.45 -7.18
N LEU A 86 6.64 -6.80 -5.93
CA LEU A 86 7.84 -6.29 -5.26
C LEU A 86 8.98 -6.62 -6.24
N LYS A 87 9.61 -5.64 -6.89
CA LYS A 87 10.88 -5.92 -7.56
C LYS A 87 11.78 -6.43 -6.45
N ASP A 88 12.09 -7.72 -6.48
CA ASP A 88 13.26 -8.28 -5.81
C ASP A 88 14.41 -7.35 -6.20
N THR A 89 14.90 -6.61 -5.21
CA THR A 89 16.16 -5.86 -5.30
C THR A 89 17.25 -6.81 -4.88
#